data_AF-A0A0N9HKL5-F1
#
_entry.id   AF-A0A0N9HKL5-F1
#
_cell.length_a   1.000
_cell.length_b   1.000
_cell.length_c   1.000
_cell.angle_alpha   90.00
_cell.angle_beta   90.00
_cell.angle_gamma   90.00
#
_symmetry.space_group_name_H-M   'P 1'
#
loop_
_entity.id
_entity.type
_entity.pdbx_description
1 polymer ?
#
loop_
_entity_poly.entity_id
_entity_poly.type
_entity_poly.pdbx_seq_one_letter_code
_entity_poly.pdbx_strand_id
1 'polypeptide(L)' 'MVAASPDQDVSMDLRRAMASLPPRQRAAVVLRYWEDLPITEVAQLLGCTEGTVKSQCAKALATLRGQVSVPVE' A
#
# COMPACT_ATOMS: atom_id res chain seq x y z
N MET A 1 -19.67 23.60 9.37
CA MET A 1 -18.50 22.70 9.48
C MET A 1 -19.00 21.31 9.09
N VAL A 2 -18.72 20.85 7.87
CA VAL A 2 -19.16 19.52 7.41
C VAL A 2 -18.26 18.50 8.13
N ALA A 3 -18.85 17.66 8.98
CA ALA A 3 -18.14 16.52 9.55
C ALA A 3 -17.77 15.58 8.40
N ALA A 4 -16.51 15.14 8.36
CA ALA A 4 -16.07 14.15 7.38
C ALA A 4 -16.93 12.88 7.54
N SER A 5 -17.35 12.30 6.42
CA SER A 5 -18.03 11.00 6.43
C SER A 5 -17.01 9.90 6.76
N PRO A 6 -17.40 8.78 7.40
CA PRO A 6 -16.48 7.70 7.77
C PRO A 6 -15.63 7.19 6.60
N ASP A 7 -16.17 7.15 5.38
CA ASP A 7 -15.41 6.79 4.17
C ASP A 7 -14.27 7.78 3.84
N GLN A 8 -14.47 9.07 4.14
CA GLN A 8 -13.47 10.12 3.95
C GLN A 8 -12.34 9.98 4.97
N ASP A 9 -12.67 9.64 6.21
CA ASP A 9 -11.68 9.38 7.26
C ASP A 9 -10.81 8.16 6.92
N VAL A 10 -11.43 7.04 6.52
CA VAL A 10 -10.72 5.84 6.05
C VAL A 10 -9.81 6.17 4.86
N SER A 11 -10.29 6.98 3.91
CA SER A 11 -9.50 7.41 2.76
C SER A 11 -8.32 8.31 3.15
N MET A 12 -8.49 9.21 4.12
CA MET A 12 -7.40 10.04 4.64
C MET A 12 -6.37 9.20 5.41
N ASP A 13 -6.82 8.25 6.21
CA ASP A 13 -5.94 7.35 6.98
C ASP A 13 -5.12 6.46 6.05
N LEU A 14 -5.71 5.91 5.00
CA LEU A 14 -4.98 5.14 4.00
C LEU A 14 -3.95 6.02 3.26
N ARG A 15 -4.31 7.25 2.87
CA ARG A 15 -3.36 8.18 2.22
C ARG A 15 -2.19 8.52 3.12
N ARG A 16 -2.45 8.80 4.40
CA ARG A 16 -1.40 9.07 5.41
C ARG A 16 -0.52 7.83 5.62
N ALA A 17 -1.13 6.67 5.72
CA ALA A 17 -0.42 5.41 5.92
C ALA A 17 0.50 5.09 4.73
N MET A 18 -0.01 5.22 3.50
CA MET A 18 0.77 5.07 2.27
C MET A 18 1.90 6.09 2.16
N ALA A 19 1.72 7.31 2.66
CA ALA A 19 2.78 8.32 2.69
C ALA A 19 3.92 7.98 3.65
N SER A 20 3.67 7.14 4.67
CA SER A 20 4.70 6.69 5.63
C SER A 20 5.61 5.58 5.09
N LEU A 21 5.19 4.89 4.02
CA LEU A 21 5.96 3.80 3.44
C LEU A 21 7.23 4.30 2.76
N PRO A 22 8.37 3.59 2.89
CA PRO A 22 9.54 3.81 2.06
C PRO A 22 9.17 3.77 0.56
N PRO A 23 9.79 4.60 -0.30
CA PRO A 23 9.37 4.75 -1.70
C PRO A 23 9.24 3.44 -2.48
N ARG A 24 10.17 2.49 -2.28
CA ARG A 24 10.11 1.17 -2.94
C ARG A 24 8.98 0.27 -2.45
N GLN A 25 8.63 0.34 -1.17
CA GLN A 25 7.49 -0.41 -0.62
C GLN A 25 6.18 0.15 -1.16
N ARG A 26 6.04 1.48 -1.18
CA ARG A 26 4.89 2.15 -1.78
C ARG A 26 4.73 1.81 -3.26
N ALA A 27 5.81 1.88 -4.04
CA ALA A 27 5.79 1.54 -5.46
C ALA A 27 5.37 0.08 -5.69
N ALA A 28 5.91 -0.86 -4.91
CA ALA A 28 5.53 -2.28 -5.01
C ALA A 28 4.04 -2.50 -4.73
N VAL A 29 3.48 -1.82 -3.72
CA VAL A 29 2.04 -1.90 -3.41
C VAL A 29 1.18 -1.28 -4.51
N VAL A 30 1.53 -0.08 -4.99
CA VAL A 30 0.79 0.60 -6.07
C VAL A 30 0.73 -0.28 -7.31
N LEU A 31 1.88 -0.73 -7.79
CA LEU A 31 1.96 -1.54 -9.00
C LEU A 31 1.24 -2.88 -8.83
N ARG A 32 1.35 -3.51 -7.65
CA ARG A 32 0.73 -4.83 -7.43
C ARG A 32 -0.78 -4.77 -7.21
N TYR A 33 -1.28 -3.76 -6.50
CA TYR A 33 -2.67 -3.75 -6.00
C TYR A 33 -3.56 -2.66 -6.59
N TRP A 34 -3.01 -1.53 -7.03
CA TRP A 34 -3.81 -0.51 -7.74
C TRP A 34 -3.75 -0.69 -9.25
N GLU A 35 -2.57 -0.99 -9.78
CA GLU A 35 -2.39 -1.26 -11.22
C GLU A 35 -2.62 -2.75 -11.57
N ASP A 36 -2.89 -3.59 -10.57
CA ASP A 36 -3.14 -5.04 -10.70
C ASP A 36 -2.07 -5.82 -11.50
N LEU A 37 -0.82 -5.33 -11.49
CA LEU A 37 0.26 -5.95 -12.25
C LEU A 37 0.73 -7.26 -11.60
N PRO A 38 1.11 -8.28 -12.39
CA PRO A 38 1.69 -9.50 -11.86
C PRO A 38 3.06 -9.24 -11.23
N ILE A 39 3.44 -10.07 -10.25
CA ILE A 39 4.69 -9.92 -9.50
C ILE A 39 5.93 -9.86 -10.42
N THR A 40 5.91 -10.63 -11.51
CA THR A 40 6.95 -10.67 -12.54
C THR A 40 7.17 -9.30 -13.19
N GLU A 41 6.10 -8.60 -13.55
CA GLU A 41 6.14 -7.29 -14.18
C GLU A 41 6.54 -6.20 -13.19
N VAL A 42 6.02 -6.27 -11.95
CA VAL A 42 6.47 -5.39 -10.87
C VAL A 42 7.98 -5.53 -10.63
N ALA A 43 8.50 -6.76 -10.65
CA ALA A 43 9.92 -7.04 -10.47
C ALA A 43 10.78 -6.40 -11.58
N GLN A 44 10.32 -6.49 -12.83
CA GLN A 44 10.96 -5.85 -13.98
C GLN A 44 10.94 -4.32 -13.86
N LEU A 45 9.78 -3.72 -13.58
CA LEU A 45 9.62 -2.27 -13.43
C LEU A 45 10.48 -1.70 -12.30
N LEU A 46 10.65 -2.44 -11.21
CA LEU A 46 11.45 -2.03 -10.06
C LEU A 46 12.94 -2.43 -10.15
N GLY A 47 13.33 -3.18 -11.19
CA GLY A 47 14.70 -3.67 -11.37
C GLY A 47 15.17 -4.57 -10.23
N CYS A 48 14.32 -5.48 -9.75
CA CYS A 48 14.63 -6.39 -8.65
C CYS A 48 14.06 -7.80 -8.87
N THR A 49 14.29 -8.71 -7.93
CA THR A 49 13.75 -10.08 -8.02
C THR A 49 12.30 -10.14 -7.57
N GLU A 50 11.54 -11.14 -8.03
CA GLU A 50 10.19 -11.41 -7.52
C GLU A 50 10.14 -11.62 -6.00
N GLY A 51 11.18 -12.24 -5.43
CA GLY A 51 11.31 -12.40 -3.98
C GLY A 51 11.44 -11.06 -3.26
N THR A 52 12.17 -10.10 -3.85
CA THR A 52 12.24 -8.73 -3.35
C THR A 52 10.87 -8.06 -3.41
N VAL A 53 10.11 -8.19 -4.50
CA VAL A 53 8.74 -7.66 -4.59
C VAL A 53 7.85 -8.23 -3.50
N LYS A 54 7.83 -9.57 -3.34
CA LYS A 54 7.04 -10.26 -2.31
C LYS A 54 7.37 -9.75 -0.91
N SER A 55 8.66 -9.63 -0.58
CA SER A 55 9.09 -9.14 0.74
C SER A 55 8.79 -7.65 0.96
N GLN A 56 8.89 -6.81 -0.07
CA GLN A 56 8.52 -5.40 0.01
C GLN A 56 7.01 -5.22 0.21
N CYS A 57 6.18 -5.95 -0.54
CA CYS A 57 4.74 -5.97 -0.35
C CYS A 57 4.35 -6.46 1.05
N ALA A 58 4.97 -7.54 1.54
CA ALA A 58 4.69 -8.06 2.88
C ALA A 58 5.01 -7.02 3.98
N LYS A 59 6.18 -6.37 3.89
CA LYS A 59 6.58 -5.30 4.83
C LYS A 59 5.64 -4.10 4.75
N ALA A 60 5.30 -3.66 3.53
CA ALA A 60 4.39 -2.55 3.32
C ALA A 60 3.01 -2.83 3.94
N LEU A 61 2.42 -4.00 3.66
CA LEU A 61 1.12 -4.40 4.21
C LEU A 61 1.15 -4.52 5.73
N ALA A 62 2.25 -5.01 6.32
CA ALA A 62 2.41 -5.04 7.78
C ALA A 62 2.38 -3.62 8.38
N THR A 63 3.09 -2.67 7.76
CA THR A 63 3.05 -1.26 8.18
C THR A 63 1.66 -0.66 8.03
N LEU A 64 0.98 -0.87 6.90
CA LEU A 64 -0.36 -0.32 6.65
C LEU A 64 -1.40 -0.88 7.64
N ARG A 65 -1.37 -2.18 7.94
CA ARG A 65 -2.26 -2.80 8.94
C ARG A 65 -2.08 -2.23 10.34
N GLY A 66 -0.88 -1.77 10.69
CA GLY A 66 -0.62 -1.11 11.96
C GLY A 66 -1.07 0.35 12.02
N GLN A 67 -1.42 0.95 10.87
CA GLN A 67 -1.71 2.38 10.75
C GLN A 67 -3.14 2.69 10.34
N VAL A 68 -3.81 1.77 9.64
CA VAL A 68 -5.19 1.94 9.21
C VAL A 68 -6.09 1.20 10.18
N SER A 69 -6.88 1.94 10.96
CA SER A 69 -8.00 1.38 11.71
C SER A 69 -9.20 1.31 10.76
N VAL A 70 -9.31 0.22 10.00
CA VAL A 70 -10.56 -0.09 9.29
C VAL A 70 -11.49 -0.85 10.25
N PRO A 71 -12.67 -0.32 10.60
CA PRO A 71 -13.71 -1.14 11.19
C PRO A 71 -14.13 -2.17 10.15
N VAL A 72 -13.93 -3.45 10.48
CA VAL A 72 -14.46 -4.56 9.68
C VAL A 72 -15.87 -4.81 10.20
N GLU A 73 -16.88 -4.34 9.47
CA GLU A 73 -18.26 -4.81 9.59
C GLU A 73 -18.43 -6.17 8.89
#